data_AF-A0A973ECT4-F1
#
_entry.id   AF-A0A973ECT4-F1
#
_cell.length_a   1.000
_cell.length_b   1.000
_cell.length_c   1.000
_cell.angle_alpha   90.00
_cell.angle_beta   90.00
_cell.angle_gamma   90.00
#
_symmetry.space_group_name_H-M   'P 1'
#
loop_
_entity.id
_entity.type
_entity.pdbx_description
1 polymer ?
#
loop_
_entity_poly.entity_id
_entity_poly.type
_entity_poly.pdbx_seq_one_letter_code
_entity_poly.pdbx_strand_id
1 'polypeptide(L)'
;MSQSSNIFVRSVRALWNGVDRTRRFTFNLLFLLLIAGVIALLVRDDTPKIKESSALVIAPKGRLVEQLTVRSFDSVLDQAMGNSVEETLLKNVTDAIAAAKDDDRFPLMVLNLNGFGGAGLTKLQDLAAAMEDFKSSGKRIIAIADSYGMDSYYLAAHADEVIMHKMGQLAIEGMGRYRMYYKEGLDKFGIDVNVFKVGAFKSAVEPYLRDTMSDEAKLANREWMGDLWRQYLEDVGAARGMDAAAIDRYAQNMGELMIEAGGDAAQAALDYGLADQALSRIEMRDYLIELAGEDEDSKSYLRTSMQDLLAVQPPEPATEAGQSTVAVVVARGSILNGTQPPGAIGGDSTAALIRDAREDEDVKAIILRVDSGGGSAFASEVIRRELAAAQEQGIKVIASMGTVAASGGYWISTSSDQIWAHPSTITGSIGIFAMIPTYQKPLKEYLGVQVDGISTAPLASFRPDRALPEEFGASLQVMIDR
;
A
#
# COMPACT_ATOMS: atom_id res chain seq x y z
N MET A 1 -8.72 -52.15 65.69
CA MET A 1 -8.78 -51.34 64.46
C MET A 1 -7.36 -50.91 64.10
N SER A 2 -6.69 -51.67 63.25
CA SER A 2 -5.32 -51.38 62.80
C SER A 2 -5.29 -51.66 61.30
N GLN A 3 -5.45 -50.61 60.50
CA GLN A 3 -5.11 -50.68 59.08
C GLN A 3 -3.60 -50.55 58.98
N SER A 4 -2.92 -51.68 58.78
CA SER A 4 -1.55 -51.70 58.28
C SER A 4 -1.57 -51.03 56.90
N SER A 5 -1.18 -49.76 56.85
CA SER A 5 -1.05 -49.05 55.58
C SER A 5 0.02 -49.77 54.76
N ASN A 6 -0.42 -50.43 53.70
CA ASN A 6 0.40 -51.22 52.79
C ASN A 6 1.65 -50.42 52.39
N ILE A 7 2.85 -50.91 52.71
CA ILE A 7 4.15 -50.24 52.45
C ILE A 7 4.22 -49.76 51.00
N PHE A 8 3.64 -50.54 50.08
CA PHE A 8 3.49 -50.18 48.67
C PHE A 8 2.77 -48.84 48.45
N VAL A 9 1.65 -48.60 49.13
CA VAL A 9 0.87 -47.35 49.02
C VAL A 9 1.65 -46.15 49.57
N ARG A 10 2.44 -46.34 50.64
CA ARG A 10 3.34 -45.31 51.17
C ARG A 10 4.47 -44.97 50.19
N SER A 11 5.08 -45.98 49.57
CA SER A 11 6.14 -45.79 48.57
C SER A 11 5.63 -45.10 47.31
N VAL A 12 4.46 -45.49 46.79
CA VAL A 12 3.83 -44.84 45.64
C VAL A 12 3.44 -43.39 45.94
N ARG A 13 2.88 -43.11 47.11
CA ARG A 13 2.55 -41.73 47.53
C ARG A 13 3.82 -40.87 47.70
N ALA A 14 4.91 -41.44 48.22
CA ALA A 14 6.19 -40.74 48.32
C ALA A 14 6.79 -40.43 46.94
N LEU A 15 6.74 -41.37 46.00
CA LEU A 15 7.15 -41.16 44.60
C LEU A 15 6.31 -40.09 43.91
N TRP A 16 4.99 -40.15 44.05
CA TRP A 16 4.07 -39.14 43.47
C TRP A 16 4.32 -37.74 44.05
N ASN A 17 4.53 -37.64 45.36
CA ASN A 17 4.90 -36.38 46.01
C ASN A 17 6.26 -35.85 45.54
N GLY A 18 7.21 -36.74 45.26
CA GLY A 18 8.49 -36.39 44.63
C GLY A 18 8.29 -35.80 43.23
N VAL A 19 7.52 -36.47 42.37
CA VAL A 19 7.20 -36.00 41.02
C VAL A 19 6.44 -34.67 41.05
N ASP A 20 5.44 -34.50 41.92
CA ASP A 20 4.67 -33.25 42.01
C ASP A 20 5.53 -32.08 42.51
N ARG A 21 6.44 -32.31 43.47
CA ARG A 21 7.39 -31.29 43.93
C ARG A 21 8.36 -30.89 42.82
N THR A 22 8.94 -31.86 42.12
CA THR A 22 9.84 -31.59 40.99
C THR A 22 9.11 -30.83 39.90
N ARG A 23 7.89 -31.26 39.55
CA ARG A 23 7.04 -30.57 38.57
C ARG A 23 6.78 -29.12 38.96
N ARG A 24 6.29 -28.87 40.18
CA ARG A 24 6.03 -27.50 40.68
C ARG A 24 7.29 -26.65 40.72
N PHE A 25 8.41 -27.23 41.15
CA PHE A 25 9.71 -26.54 41.15
C PHE A 25 10.12 -26.15 39.72
N THR A 26 10.04 -27.07 38.76
CA THR A 26 10.36 -26.79 37.35
C THR A 26 9.44 -25.74 36.75
N PHE A 27 8.11 -25.83 36.95
CA PHE A 27 7.19 -24.81 36.44
C PHE A 27 7.39 -23.45 37.09
N ASN A 28 7.63 -23.40 38.40
CA ASN A 28 7.92 -22.14 39.09
C ASN A 28 9.26 -21.55 38.62
N LEU A 29 10.28 -22.38 38.39
CA LEU A 29 11.56 -21.93 37.85
C LEU A 29 11.41 -21.40 36.43
N LEU A 30 10.68 -22.10 35.55
CA LEU A 30 10.37 -21.62 34.20
C LEU A 30 9.56 -20.32 34.23
N PHE A 31 8.60 -20.20 35.15
CA PHE A 31 7.83 -18.98 35.34
C PHE A 31 8.68 -17.82 35.84
N LEU A 32 9.59 -18.07 36.79
CA LEU A 32 10.55 -17.05 37.27
C LEU A 32 11.57 -16.67 36.20
N LEU A 33 12.04 -17.61 35.38
CA LEU A 33 12.91 -17.32 34.23
C LEU A 33 12.16 -16.53 33.15
N LEU A 34 10.88 -16.83 32.90
CA LEU A 34 10.02 -16.04 32.02
C LEU A 34 9.86 -14.62 32.56
N ILE A 35 9.53 -14.45 33.84
CA ILE A 35 9.44 -13.13 34.49
C ILE A 35 10.77 -12.40 34.43
N ALA A 36 11.88 -13.06 34.74
CA ALA A 36 13.21 -12.46 34.67
C ALA A 36 13.55 -12.04 33.23
N GLY A 37 13.16 -12.83 32.23
CA GLY A 37 13.28 -12.48 30.81
C GLY A 37 12.44 -11.26 30.44
N VAL A 38 11.19 -11.19 30.91
CA VAL A 38 10.30 -10.04 30.70
C VAL A 38 10.84 -8.78 31.39
N ILE A 39 11.31 -8.89 32.64
CA ILE A 39 11.93 -7.77 33.36
C ILE A 39 13.21 -7.33 32.66
N ALA A 40 14.04 -8.26 32.21
CA ALA A 40 15.25 -7.94 31.45
C ALA A 40 14.93 -7.19 30.14
N LEU A 41 13.85 -7.56 29.45
CA LEU A 41 13.35 -6.84 28.28
C LEU A 41 12.82 -5.44 28.63
N LEU A 42 12.14 -5.27 29.77
CA LEU A 42 11.58 -3.99 30.21
C LEU A 42 12.63 -2.99 30.72
N VAL A 43 13.75 -3.49 31.27
CA VAL A 43 14.84 -2.65 31.82
C VAL A 43 15.91 -2.35 30.77
N ARG A 44 15.87 -3.02 29.61
CA ARG A 44 16.84 -2.82 28.55
C ARG A 44 16.62 -1.45 27.91
N ASP A 45 17.62 -0.58 28.03
CA ASP A 45 17.68 0.68 27.30
C ASP A 45 18.11 0.40 25.86
N ASP A 46 17.11 0.14 25.01
CA ASP A 46 17.28 -0.07 23.57
C ASP A 46 17.15 1.24 22.76
N THR A 47 17.26 2.42 23.41
CA THR A 47 17.23 3.68 22.68
C THR A 47 18.41 3.76 21.70
N PRO A 48 18.14 3.95 20.39
CA PRO A 48 19.20 4.03 19.40
C PRO A 48 20.13 5.21 19.68
N LYS A 49 21.43 4.96 19.74
CA LYS A 49 22.43 6.03 19.86
C LYS A 49 22.75 6.56 18.47
N ILE A 50 22.27 7.77 18.18
CA ILE A 50 22.61 8.48 16.94
C ILE A 50 24.06 8.95 17.05
N LYS A 51 24.92 8.47 16.15
CA LYS A 51 26.31 8.91 16.00
C LYS A 51 26.35 10.25 15.26
N GLU A 52 27.29 11.13 15.62
CA GLU A 52 27.54 12.39 14.93
C GLU A 52 27.98 12.16 13.47
N SER A 53 27.66 13.08 12.56
CA SER A 53 28.01 13.03 11.12
C SER A 53 27.54 11.76 10.40
N SER A 54 26.44 11.17 10.85
CA SER A 54 25.87 9.95 10.29
C SER A 54 25.11 10.23 8.99
N ALA A 55 25.13 9.29 8.06
CA ALA A 55 24.21 9.31 6.93
C ALA A 55 22.80 8.90 7.38
N LEU A 56 21.77 9.72 7.09
CA LEU A 56 20.38 9.25 7.22
C LEU A 56 20.10 8.24 6.11
N VAL A 57 19.69 7.04 6.45
CA VAL A 57 19.31 6.02 5.47
C VAL A 57 17.79 5.94 5.37
N ILE A 58 17.27 6.39 4.22
CA ILE A 58 15.89 6.18 3.79
C ILE A 58 15.87 4.96 2.85
N ALA A 59 15.30 3.86 3.33
CA ALA A 59 15.27 2.59 2.60
C ALA A 59 13.86 1.98 2.62
N PRO A 60 12.89 2.56 1.89
CA PRO A 60 11.53 2.06 1.86
C PRO A 60 11.49 0.64 1.30
N LYS A 61 10.68 -0.20 1.93
CA LYS A 61 10.45 -1.59 1.55
C LYS A 61 9.04 -1.81 1.03
N GLY A 62 8.95 -2.51 -0.09
CA GLY A 62 7.70 -2.78 -0.80
C GLY A 62 6.96 -1.49 -1.18
N ARG A 63 5.63 -1.50 -1.09
CA ARG A 63 4.81 -0.37 -1.57
C ARG A 63 4.82 0.80 -0.58
N LEU A 64 4.91 2.02 -1.09
CA LEU A 64 4.68 3.23 -0.28
C LEU A 64 3.17 3.46 -0.11
N VAL A 65 2.73 3.55 1.14
CA VAL A 65 1.30 3.58 1.50
C VAL A 65 1.01 4.64 2.55
N GLU A 66 -0.24 5.03 2.70
CA GLU A 66 -0.67 6.08 3.65
C GLU A 66 -1.25 5.54 4.95
N GLN A 67 -1.51 4.23 4.96
CA GLN A 67 -1.91 3.46 6.13
C GLN A 67 -1.40 2.05 5.89
N LEU A 68 -0.77 1.43 6.88
CA LEU A 68 -0.30 0.05 6.78
C LEU A 68 -1.49 -0.92 6.83
N THR A 69 -1.41 -1.98 6.04
CA THR A 69 -2.33 -3.12 6.15
C THR A 69 -2.03 -3.86 7.46
N VAL A 70 -3.08 -4.15 8.25
CA VAL A 70 -2.88 -4.91 9.50
C VAL A 70 -2.52 -6.35 9.18
N ARG A 71 -1.42 -6.81 9.77
CA ARG A 71 -0.92 -8.18 9.65
C ARG A 71 -1.80 -9.14 10.44
N SER A 72 -2.59 -9.97 9.76
CA SER A 72 -3.28 -11.12 10.37
C SER A 72 -2.30 -12.27 10.66
N PHE A 73 -2.69 -13.27 11.43
CA PHE A 73 -1.90 -14.49 11.60
C PHE A 73 -1.57 -15.16 10.25
N ASP A 74 -2.51 -15.10 9.29
CA ASP A 74 -2.30 -15.60 7.93
C ASP A 74 -1.19 -14.83 7.20
N SER A 75 -1.07 -13.52 7.42
CA SER A 75 0.01 -12.72 6.81
C SER A 75 1.41 -13.08 7.33
N VAL A 76 1.51 -13.63 8.54
CA VAL A 76 2.78 -14.14 9.11
C VAL A 76 3.14 -15.47 8.45
N LEU A 77 2.16 -16.32 8.16
CA LEU A 77 2.36 -17.56 7.41
C LEU A 77 2.74 -17.26 5.94
N ASP A 78 2.06 -16.30 5.30
CA ASP A 78 2.39 -15.85 3.95
C ASP A 78 3.81 -15.27 3.87
N GLN A 79 4.24 -14.52 4.88
CA GLN A 79 5.61 -14.03 4.99
C GLN A 79 6.62 -15.18 5.13
N ALA A 80 6.30 -16.21 5.92
CA ALA A 80 7.14 -17.41 6.03
C ALA A 80 7.21 -18.20 4.71
N MET A 81 6.19 -18.07 3.85
CA MET A 81 6.19 -18.61 2.48
C MET A 81 6.76 -17.63 1.43
N GLY A 82 7.23 -16.44 1.82
CA GLY A 82 7.81 -15.44 0.92
C GLY A 82 6.79 -14.62 0.11
N ASN A 83 5.51 -14.65 0.48
CA ASN A 83 4.39 -14.03 -0.24
C ASN A 83 3.89 -12.72 0.38
N SER A 84 4.50 -12.20 1.45
CA SER A 84 4.02 -10.98 2.09
C SER A 84 4.34 -9.73 1.24
N VAL A 85 3.32 -8.92 0.98
CA VAL A 85 3.51 -7.57 0.43
C VAL A 85 4.12 -6.69 1.53
N GLU A 86 5.40 -6.35 1.41
CA GLU A 86 6.01 -5.35 2.29
C GLU A 86 5.40 -3.97 2.00
N GLU A 87 5.20 -3.17 3.05
CA GLU A 87 4.65 -1.83 2.95
C GLU A 87 5.48 -0.87 3.83
N THR A 88 5.68 0.34 3.33
CA THR A 88 6.31 1.44 4.07
C THR A 88 5.33 2.60 4.15
N LEU A 89 5.18 3.19 5.34
CA LEU A 89 4.31 4.32 5.56
C LEU A 89 4.97 5.60 5.03
N LEU A 90 4.31 6.29 4.09
CA LEU A 90 4.78 7.56 3.52
C LEU A 90 5.09 8.58 4.62
N LYS A 91 4.19 8.72 5.61
CA LYS A 91 4.35 9.67 6.71
C LYS A 91 5.67 9.46 7.47
N ASN A 92 6.03 8.21 7.77
CA ASN A 92 7.29 7.93 8.47
C ASN A 92 8.51 8.36 7.64
N VAL A 93 8.45 8.17 6.32
CA VAL A 93 9.52 8.60 5.41
C VAL A 93 9.63 10.12 5.41
N THR A 94 8.52 10.83 5.20
CA THR A 94 8.52 12.30 5.16
C THR A 94 8.88 12.91 6.53
N ASP A 95 8.41 12.35 7.63
CA ASP A 95 8.73 12.80 8.98
C ASP A 95 10.22 12.64 9.28
N ALA A 96 10.83 11.52 8.89
CA ALA A 96 12.25 11.30 9.12
C ALA A 96 13.12 12.24 8.27
N ILE A 97 12.72 12.50 7.02
CA ILE A 97 13.40 13.49 6.17
C ILE A 97 13.29 14.88 6.78
N ALA A 98 12.09 15.28 7.22
CA ALA A 98 11.86 16.57 7.87
C ALA A 98 12.65 16.70 9.17
N ALA A 99 12.66 15.67 10.00
CA ALA A 99 13.43 15.63 11.25
C ALA A 99 14.94 15.76 11.02
N ALA A 100 15.46 15.14 9.96
CA ALA A 100 16.88 15.22 9.64
C ALA A 100 17.29 16.51 8.94
N LYS A 101 16.36 17.27 8.37
CA LYS A 101 16.64 18.53 7.66
C LYS A 101 17.40 19.51 8.55
N ASP A 102 16.92 19.75 9.76
CA ASP A 102 17.47 20.73 10.71
C ASP A 102 18.42 20.12 11.75
N ASP A 103 18.72 18.82 11.62
CA ASP A 103 19.63 18.10 12.54
C ASP A 103 21.04 18.00 11.94
N ASP A 104 21.98 18.76 12.49
CA ASP A 104 23.36 18.86 12.02
C ASP A 104 24.12 17.51 12.01
N ARG A 105 23.62 16.51 12.74
CA ARG A 105 24.20 15.16 12.75
C ARG A 105 24.06 14.46 11.41
N PHE A 106 23.12 14.89 10.55
CA PHE A 106 22.84 14.30 9.25
C PHE A 106 23.24 15.24 8.10
N PRO A 107 24.53 15.33 7.73
CA PRO A 107 24.96 16.16 6.60
C PRO A 107 24.56 15.58 5.23
N LEU A 108 24.23 14.29 5.18
CA LEU A 108 23.84 13.60 3.96
C LEU A 108 22.74 12.56 4.20
N MET A 109 21.90 12.34 3.18
CA MET A 109 20.91 11.29 3.13
C MET A 109 21.26 10.27 2.05
N VAL A 110 21.23 8.99 2.39
CA VAL A 110 21.32 7.88 1.43
C VAL A 110 19.92 7.34 1.18
N LEU A 111 19.44 7.47 -0.04
CA LEU A 111 18.17 6.91 -0.51
C LEU A 111 18.44 5.55 -1.14
N ASN A 112 18.19 4.47 -0.41
CA ASN A 112 18.41 3.10 -0.89
C ASN A 112 17.11 2.49 -1.41
N LEU A 113 17.02 2.29 -2.73
CA LEU A 113 15.78 1.86 -3.40
C LEU A 113 15.76 0.38 -3.79
N ASN A 114 16.70 -0.43 -3.31
CA ASN A 114 16.75 -1.87 -3.62
C ASN A 114 15.50 -2.64 -3.13
N GLY A 115 14.92 -2.21 -2.01
CA GLY A 115 13.70 -2.82 -1.45
C GLY A 115 12.42 -2.14 -1.93
N PHE A 116 12.51 -1.08 -2.74
CA PHE A 116 11.36 -0.25 -3.05
C PHE A 116 10.47 -0.90 -4.11
N GLY A 117 9.26 -1.25 -3.73
CA GLY A 117 8.26 -1.89 -4.58
C GLY A 117 7.34 -0.93 -5.34
N GLY A 118 7.63 0.37 -5.30
CA GLY A 118 6.90 1.40 -6.05
C GLY A 118 5.76 2.07 -5.29
N ALA A 119 5.17 3.07 -5.94
CA ALA A 119 4.06 3.87 -5.41
C ALA A 119 3.29 4.55 -6.54
N GLY A 120 2.09 5.05 -6.25
CA GLY A 120 1.42 5.94 -7.20
C GLY A 120 2.16 7.27 -7.34
N LEU A 121 2.13 7.87 -8.53
CA LEU A 121 2.86 9.10 -8.86
C LEU A 121 2.62 10.22 -7.84
N THR A 122 1.40 10.36 -7.31
CA THR A 122 1.06 11.31 -6.24
C THR A 122 1.98 11.19 -5.02
N LYS A 123 2.27 9.97 -4.56
CA LYS A 123 3.10 9.71 -3.38
C LYS A 123 4.58 9.88 -3.69
N LEU A 124 4.97 9.59 -4.93
CA LEU A 124 6.33 9.85 -5.40
C LEU A 124 6.60 11.36 -5.43
N GLN A 125 5.63 12.15 -5.89
CA GLN A 125 5.67 13.61 -5.90
C GLN A 125 5.71 14.18 -4.47
N ASP A 126 4.90 13.66 -3.53
CA ASP A 126 4.96 14.06 -2.12
C ASP A 126 6.34 13.77 -1.49
N LEU A 127 6.92 12.60 -1.77
CA LEU A 127 8.25 12.24 -1.28
C LEU A 127 9.36 13.07 -1.96
N ALA A 128 9.27 13.31 -3.27
CA ALA A 128 10.20 14.17 -3.99
C ALA A 128 10.17 15.62 -3.43
N ALA A 129 8.99 16.15 -3.11
CA ALA A 129 8.88 17.45 -2.46
C ALA A 129 9.60 17.49 -1.09
N ALA A 130 9.48 16.44 -0.29
CA ALA A 130 10.23 16.32 0.97
C ALA A 130 11.75 16.21 0.73
N MET A 131 12.18 15.52 -0.33
CA MET A 131 13.59 15.43 -0.73
C MET A 131 14.15 16.79 -1.15
N GLU A 132 13.43 17.57 -1.95
CA GLU A 132 13.85 18.93 -2.32
C GLU A 132 13.86 19.86 -1.11
N ASP A 133 12.90 19.73 -0.18
CA ASP A 133 12.91 20.48 1.07
C ASP A 133 14.13 20.15 1.94
N PHE A 134 14.56 18.89 1.99
CA PHE A 134 15.81 18.49 2.64
C PHE A 134 17.04 19.09 1.96
N LYS A 135 17.10 19.08 0.63
CA LYS A 135 18.21 19.70 -0.13
C LYS A 135 18.29 21.22 0.06
N SER A 136 17.17 21.88 0.34
CA SER A 136 17.14 23.32 0.60
C SER A 136 17.97 23.76 1.82
N SER A 137 18.29 22.85 2.75
CA SER A 137 19.21 23.13 3.86
C SER A 137 20.70 22.98 3.50
N GLY A 138 21.01 22.74 2.22
CA GLY A 138 22.38 22.57 1.72
C GLY A 138 22.95 21.15 1.92
N LYS A 139 22.12 20.22 2.41
CA LYS A 139 22.47 18.81 2.60
C LYS A 139 22.29 18.03 1.31
N ARG A 140 23.08 16.96 1.16
CA ARG A 140 23.11 16.16 -0.08
C ARG A 140 22.30 14.88 0.04
N ILE A 141 21.73 14.44 -1.07
CA ILE A 141 21.05 13.15 -1.24
C ILE A 141 21.81 12.29 -2.24
N ILE A 142 22.11 11.06 -1.87
CA ILE A 142 22.71 10.05 -2.74
C ILE A 142 21.72 8.90 -2.90
N ALA A 143 21.20 8.71 -4.11
CA ALA A 143 20.36 7.58 -4.44
C ALA A 143 21.21 6.39 -4.84
N ILE A 144 20.93 5.22 -4.25
CA ILE A 144 21.59 3.96 -4.57
C ILE A 144 20.58 2.85 -4.85
N ALA A 145 20.82 2.05 -5.88
CA ALA A 145 20.12 0.79 -6.14
C ALA A 145 20.95 -0.12 -7.04
N ASP A 146 20.65 -1.41 -7.06
CA ASP A 146 21.25 -2.32 -8.02
C ASP A 146 20.69 -2.07 -9.42
N SER A 147 19.41 -1.72 -9.53
CA SER A 147 18.73 -1.33 -10.76
C SER A 147 17.58 -0.41 -10.42
N TYR A 148 17.19 0.42 -11.39
CA TYR A 148 16.09 1.36 -11.25
C TYR A 148 14.98 1.00 -12.24
N GLY A 149 13.74 0.96 -11.77
CA GLY A 149 12.55 0.99 -12.61
C GLY A 149 11.94 2.40 -12.58
N MET A 150 10.80 2.60 -13.23
CA MET A 150 10.17 3.92 -13.32
C MET A 150 9.98 4.59 -11.95
N ASP A 151 9.34 3.92 -10.99
CA ASP A 151 9.01 4.50 -9.68
C ASP A 151 10.26 4.77 -8.82
N SER A 152 11.24 3.85 -8.83
CA SER A 152 12.47 4.06 -8.07
C SER A 152 13.36 5.12 -8.73
N TYR A 153 13.40 5.15 -10.07
CA TYR A 153 14.14 6.18 -10.78
C TYR A 153 13.51 7.57 -10.61
N TYR A 154 12.18 7.66 -10.54
CA TYR A 154 11.51 8.92 -10.25
C TYR A 154 12.11 9.58 -9.00
N LEU A 155 12.21 8.84 -7.89
CA LEU A 155 12.81 9.36 -6.67
C LEU A 155 14.32 9.59 -6.82
N ALA A 156 15.04 8.66 -7.45
CA ALA A 156 16.47 8.79 -7.66
C ALA A 156 16.83 10.06 -8.45
N ALA A 157 16.02 10.44 -9.44
CA ALA A 157 16.23 11.61 -10.27
C ALA A 157 16.32 12.92 -9.47
N HIS A 158 15.66 13.00 -8.31
CA HIS A 158 15.69 14.14 -7.39
C HIS A 158 16.93 14.18 -6.48
N ALA A 159 17.72 13.10 -6.43
CA ALA A 159 18.96 13.08 -5.66
C ALA A 159 20.05 13.92 -6.34
N ASP A 160 21.04 14.37 -5.56
CA ASP A 160 22.22 15.04 -6.10
C ASP A 160 23.12 14.07 -6.88
N GLU A 161 23.01 12.77 -6.58
CA GLU A 161 23.77 11.72 -7.23
C GLU A 161 22.99 10.42 -7.31
N VAL A 162 22.98 9.80 -8.50
CA VAL A 162 22.34 8.53 -8.81
C VAL A 162 23.40 7.47 -9.10
N ILE A 163 23.49 6.48 -8.21
CA ILE A 163 24.48 5.41 -8.31
C ILE A 163 23.77 4.08 -8.50
N MET A 164 24.10 3.38 -9.59
CA MET A 164 23.57 2.05 -9.88
C MET A 164 24.64 0.96 -9.85
N HIS A 165 24.23 -0.30 -9.76
CA HIS A 165 25.18 -1.41 -9.89
C HIS A 165 25.72 -1.51 -11.32
N LYS A 166 27.00 -1.92 -11.47
CA LYS A 166 27.66 -2.11 -12.78
C LYS A 166 26.96 -3.09 -13.73
N MET A 167 26.20 -4.03 -13.18
CA MET A 167 25.37 -4.98 -13.94
C MET A 167 23.88 -4.62 -13.90
N GLY A 168 23.56 -3.43 -13.41
CA GLY A 168 22.20 -2.95 -13.28
C GLY A 168 21.65 -2.41 -14.59
N GLN A 169 20.35 -2.10 -14.57
CA GLN A 169 19.69 -1.37 -15.65
C GLN A 169 18.83 -0.24 -15.10
N LEU A 170 18.67 0.81 -15.91
CA LEU A 170 17.65 1.83 -15.73
C LEU A 170 16.49 1.57 -16.71
N ALA A 171 15.37 1.09 -16.19
CA ALA A 171 14.19 0.73 -16.95
C ALA A 171 13.10 1.82 -16.86
N ILE A 172 13.03 2.66 -17.90
CA ILE A 172 11.96 3.64 -18.10
C ILE A 172 11.12 3.17 -19.31
N GLU A 173 10.13 2.33 -19.05
CA GLU A 173 9.43 1.56 -20.11
C GLU A 173 8.13 2.22 -20.60
N GLY A 174 7.74 3.35 -20.00
CA GLY A 174 6.46 3.99 -20.24
C GLY A 174 5.28 3.24 -19.60
N MET A 175 4.06 3.72 -19.86
CA MET A 175 2.84 3.17 -19.27
C MET A 175 2.09 2.26 -20.26
N GLY A 176 1.74 1.05 -19.81
CA GLY A 176 0.99 0.07 -20.59
C GLY A 176 -0.19 -0.52 -19.81
N ARG A 177 -1.29 -0.83 -20.49
CA ARG A 177 -2.45 -1.52 -19.89
C ARG A 177 -2.94 -2.66 -20.78
N TYR A 178 -2.48 -3.86 -20.44
CA TYR A 178 -2.91 -5.11 -21.06
C TYR A 178 -3.72 -5.92 -20.05
N ARG A 179 -4.91 -6.36 -20.44
CA ARG A 179 -5.76 -7.23 -19.63
C ARG A 179 -6.30 -8.37 -20.47
N MET A 180 -6.51 -9.51 -19.85
CA MET A 180 -7.17 -10.65 -20.48
C MET A 180 -8.65 -10.34 -20.72
N TYR A 181 -9.18 -10.95 -21.78
CA TYR A 181 -10.59 -10.96 -22.14
C TYR A 181 -11.02 -12.43 -22.28
N TYR A 182 -12.15 -12.77 -21.68
CA TYR A 182 -12.57 -14.15 -21.41
C TYR A 182 -13.86 -14.54 -22.12
N LYS A 183 -14.53 -13.63 -22.82
CA LYS A 183 -15.88 -13.85 -23.37
C LYS A 183 -15.95 -15.13 -24.21
N GLU A 184 -15.07 -15.31 -25.19
CA GLU A 184 -15.05 -16.54 -26.01
C GLU A 184 -14.85 -17.81 -25.17
N GLY A 185 -14.01 -17.75 -24.13
CA GLY A 185 -13.80 -18.87 -23.20
C GLY A 185 -15.05 -19.18 -22.38
N LEU A 186 -15.69 -18.15 -21.83
CA LEU A 186 -16.93 -18.27 -21.05
C LEU A 186 -18.07 -18.84 -21.90
N ASP A 187 -18.20 -18.39 -23.15
CA ASP A 187 -19.17 -18.94 -24.11
C ASP A 187 -18.92 -20.43 -24.38
N LYS A 188 -17.65 -20.83 -24.58
CA LYS A 188 -17.27 -22.25 -24.77
C LYS A 188 -17.63 -23.10 -23.55
N PHE A 189 -17.45 -22.57 -22.35
CA PHE A 189 -17.86 -23.25 -21.11
C PHE A 189 -19.37 -23.13 -20.82
N GLY A 190 -20.15 -22.46 -21.66
CA GLY A 190 -21.58 -22.25 -21.43
C GLY A 190 -21.90 -21.40 -20.20
N ILE A 191 -20.95 -20.59 -19.74
CA ILE A 191 -21.14 -19.70 -18.59
C ILE A 191 -21.83 -18.42 -19.08
N ASP A 192 -23.03 -18.16 -18.56
CA ASP A 192 -23.76 -16.94 -18.89
C ASP A 192 -23.35 -15.82 -17.92
N VAL A 193 -22.77 -14.74 -18.45
CA VAL A 193 -22.42 -13.56 -17.66
C VAL A 193 -23.49 -12.49 -17.79
N ASN A 194 -24.35 -12.36 -16.79
CA ASN A 194 -25.41 -11.35 -16.76
C ASN A 194 -24.84 -10.05 -16.21
N VAL A 195 -24.75 -9.00 -17.03
CA VAL A 195 -24.21 -7.70 -16.61
C VAL A 195 -25.28 -6.62 -16.71
N PHE A 196 -25.40 -5.85 -15.64
CA PHE A 196 -26.21 -4.65 -15.53
C PHE A 196 -25.27 -3.47 -15.35
N LYS A 197 -25.35 -2.43 -16.16
CA LYS A 197 -24.44 -1.28 -16.02
C LYS A 197 -25.03 0.03 -16.51
N VAL A 198 -24.53 1.12 -15.93
CA VAL A 198 -24.71 2.49 -16.42
C VAL A 198 -23.34 3.14 -16.58
N GLY A 199 -23.14 3.79 -17.73
CA GLY A 199 -21.90 4.49 -18.10
C GLY A 199 -21.18 3.84 -19.27
N ALA A 200 -21.02 4.59 -20.37
CA ALA A 200 -20.31 4.13 -21.57
C ALA A 200 -18.86 3.74 -21.25
N PHE A 201 -18.19 4.55 -20.43
CA PHE A 201 -16.80 4.36 -20.01
C PHE A 201 -16.63 3.40 -18.82
N LYS A 202 -17.71 2.82 -18.26
CA LYS A 202 -17.62 1.86 -17.15
C LYS A 202 -17.15 0.49 -17.67
N SER A 203 -15.83 0.37 -17.81
CA SER A 203 -15.17 -0.70 -18.58
C SER A 203 -14.66 -1.88 -17.74
N ALA A 204 -14.91 -1.89 -16.44
CA ALA A 204 -14.46 -2.95 -15.53
C ALA A 204 -14.98 -4.34 -15.91
N VAL A 205 -16.19 -4.40 -16.47
CA VAL A 205 -16.89 -5.63 -16.87
C VAL A 205 -16.56 -6.12 -18.28
N GLU A 206 -15.86 -5.32 -19.10
CA GLU A 206 -15.58 -5.70 -20.49
C GLU A 206 -14.85 -7.03 -20.67
N PRO A 207 -13.89 -7.43 -19.80
CA PRO A 207 -13.24 -8.74 -19.91
C PRO A 207 -14.21 -9.91 -19.98
N TYR A 208 -15.42 -9.77 -19.42
CA TYR A 208 -16.43 -10.83 -19.38
C TYR A 208 -17.47 -10.71 -20.50
N LEU A 209 -17.51 -9.58 -21.21
CA LEU A 209 -18.52 -9.26 -22.23
C LEU A 209 -17.96 -9.18 -23.65
N ARG A 210 -16.64 -9.07 -23.78
CA ARG A 210 -15.93 -8.80 -25.04
C ARG A 210 -14.66 -9.64 -25.10
N ASP A 211 -14.07 -9.72 -26.29
CA ASP A 211 -12.74 -10.29 -26.52
C ASP A 211 -11.67 -9.20 -26.67
N THR A 212 -12.09 -7.93 -26.75
CA THR A 212 -11.22 -6.77 -26.92
C THR A 212 -11.76 -5.54 -26.20
N MET A 213 -10.87 -4.57 -25.97
CA MET A 213 -11.21 -3.27 -25.38
C MET A 213 -12.15 -2.47 -26.29
N SER A 214 -13.21 -1.90 -25.71
CA SER A 214 -14.07 -0.94 -26.42
C SER A 214 -13.30 0.33 -26.77
N ASP A 215 -13.82 1.10 -27.71
CA ASP A 215 -13.17 2.35 -28.11
C ASP A 215 -13.27 3.42 -27.02
N GLU A 216 -14.35 3.43 -26.24
CA GLU A 216 -14.51 4.26 -25.05
C GLU A 216 -13.46 3.92 -23.99
N ALA A 217 -13.24 2.63 -23.72
CA ALA A 217 -12.22 2.20 -22.78
C ALA A 217 -10.81 2.48 -23.29
N LYS A 218 -10.53 2.34 -24.59
CA LYS A 218 -9.23 2.71 -25.18
C LYS A 218 -8.98 4.20 -25.05
N LEU A 219 -9.98 5.03 -25.37
CA LEU A 219 -9.89 6.48 -25.23
C LEU A 219 -9.58 6.86 -23.78
N ALA A 220 -10.43 6.43 -22.84
CA ALA A 220 -10.22 6.77 -21.43
C ALA A 220 -8.85 6.30 -20.91
N ASN A 221 -8.43 5.07 -21.23
CA ASN A 221 -7.12 4.58 -20.80
C ASN A 221 -5.96 5.39 -21.42
N ARG A 222 -6.06 5.79 -22.69
CA ARG A 222 -5.04 6.60 -23.35
C ARG A 222 -4.89 7.97 -22.71
N GLU A 223 -5.99 8.65 -22.40
CA GLU A 223 -5.96 10.00 -21.84
C GLU A 223 -5.26 10.02 -20.47
N TRP A 224 -5.74 9.24 -19.49
CA TRP A 224 -5.14 9.30 -18.15
C TRP A 224 -3.71 8.76 -18.13
N MET A 225 -3.39 7.73 -18.90
CA MET A 225 -2.02 7.22 -18.99
C MET A 225 -1.10 8.23 -19.66
N GLY A 226 -1.57 8.93 -20.69
CA GLY A 226 -0.82 10.00 -21.35
C GLY A 226 -0.53 11.15 -20.40
N ASP A 227 -1.52 11.56 -19.60
CA ASP A 227 -1.37 12.64 -18.61
C ASP A 227 -0.34 12.28 -17.53
N LEU A 228 -0.40 11.05 -16.99
CA LEU A 228 0.57 10.60 -15.98
C LEU A 228 1.97 10.40 -16.57
N TRP A 229 2.06 9.91 -17.81
CA TRP A 229 3.34 9.76 -18.50
C TRP A 229 4.01 11.11 -18.75
N ARG A 230 3.25 12.13 -19.20
CA ARG A 230 3.78 13.48 -19.35
C ARG A 230 4.28 14.06 -18.03
N GLN A 231 3.51 13.94 -16.94
CA GLN A 231 3.94 14.40 -15.62
C GLN A 231 5.23 13.71 -15.18
N TYR A 232 5.33 12.38 -15.34
CA TYR A 232 6.57 11.64 -15.06
C TYR A 232 7.77 12.20 -15.83
N LEU A 233 7.61 12.42 -17.14
CA LEU A 233 8.68 12.93 -18.00
C LEU A 233 9.10 14.36 -17.63
N GLU A 234 8.13 15.22 -17.30
CA GLU A 234 8.36 16.61 -16.88
C GLU A 234 9.08 16.67 -15.53
N ASP A 235 8.63 15.89 -14.55
CA ASP A 235 9.20 15.84 -13.21
C ASP A 235 10.64 15.30 -13.24
N VAL A 236 10.87 14.15 -13.90
CA VAL A 236 12.20 13.53 -14.04
C VAL A 236 13.13 14.41 -14.87
N GLY A 237 12.62 14.99 -15.97
CA GLY A 237 13.38 15.92 -16.79
C GLY A 237 13.85 17.13 -15.98
N ALA A 238 12.94 17.77 -15.26
CA ALA A 238 13.27 18.91 -14.39
C ALA A 238 14.29 18.54 -13.32
N ALA A 239 14.14 17.38 -12.66
CA ALA A 239 15.05 16.91 -11.61
C ALA A 239 16.47 16.64 -12.12
N ARG A 240 16.62 16.15 -13.38
CA ARG A 240 17.91 15.89 -14.01
C ARG A 240 18.45 17.03 -14.88
N GLY A 241 17.74 18.15 -14.98
CA GLY A 241 18.12 19.27 -15.85
C GLY A 241 18.05 18.92 -17.34
N MET A 242 17.14 18.03 -17.73
CA MET A 242 16.93 17.57 -19.10
C MET A 242 15.50 17.92 -19.57
N ASP A 243 15.32 18.11 -20.87
CA ASP A 243 13.96 18.26 -21.42
C ASP A 243 13.19 16.94 -21.29
N ALA A 244 11.88 17.02 -21.02
CA ALA A 244 10.98 15.85 -20.98
C ALA A 244 11.09 14.98 -22.26
N ALA A 245 11.30 15.60 -23.42
CA ALA A 245 11.52 14.89 -24.68
C ALA A 245 12.81 14.06 -24.73
N ALA A 246 13.84 14.41 -23.95
CA ALA A 246 15.03 13.60 -23.81
C ALA A 246 14.75 12.34 -22.98
N ILE A 247 13.97 12.46 -21.91
CA ILE A 247 13.56 11.29 -21.11
C ILE A 247 12.67 10.36 -21.95
N ASP A 248 11.74 10.92 -22.74
CA ASP A 248 10.91 10.13 -23.66
C ASP A 248 11.75 9.42 -24.73
N ARG A 249 12.75 10.11 -25.32
CA ARG A 249 13.67 9.47 -26.26
C ARG A 249 14.45 8.31 -25.64
N TYR A 250 14.88 8.42 -24.38
CA TYR A 250 15.52 7.31 -23.70
C TYR A 250 14.56 6.12 -23.62
N ALA A 251 13.33 6.35 -23.14
CA ALA A 251 12.31 5.32 -22.98
C ALA A 251 11.97 4.62 -24.31
N GLN A 252 11.83 5.38 -25.40
CA GLN A 252 11.49 4.84 -26.72
C GLN A 252 12.64 4.05 -27.37
N ASN A 253 13.90 4.35 -27.01
CA ASN A 253 15.09 3.81 -27.69
C ASN A 253 16.01 3.00 -26.76
N MET A 254 15.53 2.56 -25.58
CA MET A 254 16.35 1.81 -24.61
C MET A 254 17.10 0.62 -25.24
N GLY A 255 16.45 -0.11 -26.14
CA GLY A 255 17.06 -1.26 -26.82
C GLY A 255 18.22 -0.87 -27.74
N GLU A 256 18.09 0.25 -28.47
CA GLU A 256 19.15 0.77 -29.34
C GLU A 256 20.32 1.32 -28.51
N LEU A 257 20.02 2.09 -27.46
CA LEU A 257 21.02 2.62 -26.54
C LEU A 257 21.84 1.50 -25.87
N MET A 258 21.18 0.40 -25.50
CA MET A 258 21.86 -0.77 -24.94
C MET A 258 22.77 -1.45 -25.98
N ILE A 259 22.37 -1.51 -27.25
CA ILE A 259 23.21 -2.05 -28.33
C ILE A 259 24.43 -1.14 -28.57
N GLU A 260 24.26 0.17 -28.58
CA GLU A 260 25.34 1.15 -28.73
C GLU A 260 26.36 1.06 -27.59
N ALA A 261 25.90 0.81 -26.37
CA ALA A 261 26.72 0.56 -25.20
C ALA A 261 27.31 -0.87 -25.14
N GLY A 262 27.22 -1.66 -26.21
CA GLY A 262 27.80 -3.01 -26.27
C GLY A 262 27.11 -4.05 -25.38
N GLY A 263 25.84 -3.83 -25.04
CA GLY A 263 25.06 -4.68 -24.14
C GLY A 263 25.17 -4.30 -22.66
N ASP A 264 25.91 -3.24 -22.32
CA ASP A 264 26.03 -2.74 -20.94
C ASP A 264 24.93 -1.70 -20.65
N ALA A 265 23.90 -2.13 -19.93
CA ALA A 265 22.75 -1.30 -19.59
C ALA A 265 23.08 -0.17 -18.59
N ALA A 266 24.07 -0.37 -17.72
CA ALA A 266 24.51 0.66 -16.78
C ALA A 266 25.29 1.73 -17.53
N GLN A 267 26.17 1.32 -18.45
CA GLN A 267 26.90 2.25 -19.31
C GLN A 267 25.95 3.06 -20.21
N ALA A 268 24.90 2.44 -20.76
CA ALA A 268 23.90 3.17 -21.54
C ALA A 268 23.22 4.30 -20.73
N ALA A 269 22.92 4.06 -19.45
CA ALA A 269 22.33 5.07 -18.56
C ALA A 269 23.33 6.19 -18.20
N LEU A 270 24.60 5.85 -18.00
CA LEU A 270 25.68 6.81 -17.77
C LEU A 270 25.93 7.69 -19.01
N ASP A 271 26.07 7.07 -20.19
CA ASP A 271 26.31 7.77 -21.45
C ASP A 271 25.17 8.74 -21.80
N TYR A 272 23.94 8.39 -21.42
CA TYR A 272 22.77 9.26 -21.60
C TYR A 272 22.65 10.36 -20.53
N GLY A 273 23.41 10.27 -19.43
CA GLY A 273 23.39 11.25 -18.32
C GLY A 273 22.29 11.04 -17.28
N LEU A 274 21.64 9.86 -17.26
CA LEU A 274 20.57 9.53 -16.32
C LEU A 274 21.09 8.85 -15.05
N ALA A 275 22.29 8.30 -15.07
CA ALA A 275 23.02 7.86 -13.90
C ALA A 275 24.32 8.67 -13.79
N ASP A 276 24.83 8.82 -12.56
CA ASP A 276 26.08 9.55 -12.29
C ASP A 276 27.25 8.57 -12.11
N GLN A 277 27.01 7.40 -11.51
CA GLN A 277 28.02 6.35 -11.34
C GLN A 277 27.46 4.93 -11.48
N ALA A 278 28.31 4.01 -11.93
CA ALA A 278 28.08 2.57 -11.89
C ALA A 278 29.13 1.87 -11.03
N LEU A 279 28.74 1.44 -9.84
CA LEU A 279 29.63 0.88 -8.81
C LEU A 279 29.18 -0.54 -8.41
N SER A 280 30.12 -1.44 -8.11
CA SER A 280 29.76 -2.66 -7.38
C SER A 280 29.33 -2.31 -5.95
N ARG A 281 28.62 -3.20 -5.26
CA ARG A 281 28.19 -2.95 -3.87
C ARG A 281 29.36 -2.68 -2.92
N ILE A 282 30.54 -3.24 -3.19
CA ILE A 282 31.76 -2.98 -2.41
C ILE A 282 32.23 -1.55 -2.65
N GLU A 283 32.35 -1.14 -3.91
CA GLU A 283 32.75 0.22 -4.29
C GLU A 283 31.74 1.26 -3.79
N MET A 284 30.43 0.97 -3.83
CA MET A 284 29.40 1.85 -3.25
C MET A 284 29.58 2.01 -1.75
N ARG A 285 29.83 0.93 -1.01
CA ARG A 285 30.06 1.00 0.43
C ARG A 285 31.29 1.84 0.74
N ASP A 286 32.38 1.61 0.00
CA ASP A 286 33.64 2.32 0.20
C ASP A 286 33.49 3.82 -0.13
N TYR A 287 32.76 4.17 -1.19
CA TYR A 287 32.39 5.55 -1.52
C TYR A 287 31.58 6.23 -0.40
N LEU A 288 30.58 5.54 0.16
CA LEU A 288 29.79 6.08 1.27
C LEU A 288 30.62 6.22 2.56
N ILE A 289 31.63 5.35 2.78
CA ILE A 289 32.58 5.48 3.89
C ILE A 289 33.42 6.76 3.73
N GLU A 290 33.86 7.08 2.51
CA GLU A 290 34.60 8.32 2.26
C GLU A 290 33.78 9.58 2.58
N LEU A 291 32.46 9.51 2.39
CA LEU A 291 31.56 10.65 2.63
C LEU A 291 31.08 10.78 4.08
N ALA A 292 30.72 9.67 4.72
CA ALA A 292 30.11 9.65 6.05
C ALA A 292 31.07 9.23 7.17
N GLY A 293 32.23 8.66 6.84
CA GLY A 293 33.14 8.00 7.78
C GLY A 293 32.82 6.51 7.97
N GLU A 294 33.78 5.76 8.53
CA GLU A 294 33.64 4.32 8.79
C GLU A 294 32.98 4.07 10.16
N ASP A 295 32.01 3.16 10.18
CA ASP A 295 31.48 2.53 11.37
C ASP A 295 32.30 1.27 11.70
N GLU A 296 33.15 1.37 12.74
CA GLU A 296 34.06 0.29 13.13
C GLU A 296 33.34 -1.02 13.46
N ASP A 297 32.09 -0.95 13.95
CA ASP A 297 31.28 -2.09 14.36
C ASP A 297 30.76 -2.88 13.15
N SER A 298 30.15 -2.16 12.19
CA SER A 298 29.54 -2.79 11.01
C SER A 298 30.47 -2.93 9.81
N LYS A 299 31.68 -2.34 9.86
CA LYS A 299 32.63 -2.29 8.72
C LYS A 299 31.97 -1.73 7.45
N SER A 300 31.17 -0.68 7.65
CA SER A 300 30.38 0.04 6.64
C SER A 300 30.45 1.53 6.95
N TYR A 301 29.79 2.38 6.15
CA TYR A 301 29.68 3.80 6.45
C TYR A 301 28.83 4.08 7.69
N LEU A 302 29.15 5.17 8.41
CA LEU A 302 28.36 5.68 9.52
C LEU A 302 26.95 6.03 9.06
N ARG A 303 25.96 5.39 9.67
CA ARG A 303 24.56 5.50 9.23
C ARG A 303 23.57 5.36 10.36
N THR A 304 22.43 6.00 10.18
CA THR A 304 21.26 5.90 11.06
C THR A 304 20.05 5.59 10.21
N SER A 305 19.31 4.55 10.58
CA SER A 305 18.09 4.23 9.85
C SER A 305 16.99 5.24 10.15
N MET A 306 16.05 5.38 9.21
CA MET A 306 14.80 6.11 9.42
C MET A 306 14.11 5.70 10.72
N GLN A 307 14.05 4.39 11.02
CA GLN A 307 13.39 3.87 12.22
C GLN A 307 14.10 4.31 13.50
N ASP A 308 15.44 4.27 13.51
CA ASP A 308 16.23 4.68 14.68
C ASP A 308 16.07 6.18 14.96
N LEU A 309 16.04 7.00 13.91
CA LEU A 309 15.81 8.44 14.05
C LEU A 309 14.41 8.71 14.63
N LEU A 310 13.37 8.10 14.08
CA LEU A 310 11.99 8.28 14.56
C LEU A 310 11.81 7.77 15.99
N ALA A 311 12.52 6.71 16.40
CA ALA A 311 12.43 6.15 17.75
C ALA A 311 12.97 7.08 18.85
N VAL A 312 13.84 8.03 18.50
CA VAL A 312 14.39 9.01 19.45
C VAL A 312 13.79 10.40 19.32
N GLN A 313 12.87 10.60 18.37
CA GLN A 313 12.11 11.84 18.31
C GLN A 313 11.23 11.95 19.55
N PRO A 314 11.07 13.15 20.14
CA PRO A 314 10.10 13.33 21.20
C PRO A 314 8.72 12.93 20.66
N PRO A 315 7.88 12.29 21.47
CA PRO A 315 6.50 12.04 21.06
C PRO A 315 5.85 13.36 20.69
N GLU A 316 4.99 13.36 19.67
CA GLU A 316 4.20 14.55 19.37
C GLU A 316 3.46 14.97 20.66
N PRO A 317 3.48 16.27 20.99
CA PRO A 317 2.82 16.74 22.20
C PRO A 317 1.36 16.34 22.15
N ALA A 318 0.89 15.72 23.24
CA ALA A 318 -0.50 15.32 23.34
C ALA A 318 -1.40 16.55 23.18
N THR A 319 -2.47 16.42 22.40
CA THR A 319 -3.45 17.49 22.27
C THR A 319 -4.06 17.77 23.63
N GLU A 320 -3.96 19.01 24.10
CA GLU A 320 -4.55 19.38 25.39
C GLU A 320 -6.08 19.42 25.25
N ALA A 321 -6.80 18.98 26.29
CA ALA A 321 -8.25 19.03 26.30
C ALA A 321 -8.76 20.47 26.09
N GLY A 322 -9.70 20.66 25.16
CA GLY A 322 -10.21 21.98 24.78
C GLY A 322 -9.46 22.66 23.63
N GLN A 323 -8.39 22.05 23.10
CA GLN A 323 -7.75 22.52 21.87
C GLN A 323 -8.50 22.02 20.64
N SER A 324 -8.78 22.91 19.70
CA SER A 324 -9.43 22.54 18.44
C SER A 324 -8.53 21.64 17.59
N THR A 325 -9.07 20.49 17.16
CA THR A 325 -8.33 19.49 16.38
C THR A 325 -8.92 19.27 15.00
N VAL A 326 -8.11 18.66 14.13
CA VAL A 326 -8.52 18.18 12.81
C VAL A 326 -8.34 16.66 12.79
N ALA A 327 -9.44 15.92 12.65
CA ALA A 327 -9.41 14.47 12.57
C ALA A 327 -9.01 14.02 11.16
N VAL A 328 -8.06 13.10 11.03
CA VAL A 328 -7.67 12.51 9.74
C VAL A 328 -8.19 11.08 9.67
N VAL A 329 -9.19 10.84 8.81
CA VAL A 329 -9.75 9.52 8.57
C VAL A 329 -9.19 8.97 7.25
N VAL A 330 -8.35 7.94 7.33
CA VAL A 330 -7.74 7.31 6.15
C VAL A 330 -8.65 6.21 5.59
N ALA A 331 -9.13 6.42 4.38
CA ALA A 331 -9.92 5.48 3.59
C ALA A 331 -9.06 4.91 2.46
N ARG A 332 -8.28 3.85 2.77
CA ARG A 332 -7.36 3.18 1.85
C ARG A 332 -7.85 1.77 1.49
N GLY A 333 -7.89 1.46 0.19
CA GLY A 333 -8.18 0.12 -0.32
C GLY A 333 -9.57 -0.03 -0.94
N SER A 334 -10.01 -1.27 -1.15
CA SER A 334 -11.34 -1.57 -1.69
C SER A 334 -12.42 -1.29 -0.65
N ILE A 335 -13.55 -0.73 -1.10
CA ILE A 335 -14.72 -0.48 -0.23
C ILE A 335 -15.57 -1.74 -0.14
N LEU A 336 -15.73 -2.27 1.06
CA LEU A 336 -16.47 -3.50 1.36
C LEU A 336 -17.54 -3.22 2.43
N ASN A 337 -18.56 -4.07 2.47
CA ASN A 337 -19.59 -4.01 3.51
C ASN A 337 -19.01 -4.44 4.87
N GLY A 338 -19.65 -3.98 5.95
CA GLY A 338 -19.29 -4.39 7.30
C GLY A 338 -18.03 -3.70 7.84
N THR A 339 -17.46 -4.33 8.87
CA THR A 339 -16.17 -3.97 9.46
C THR A 339 -15.03 -4.59 8.67
N GLN A 340 -14.00 -3.79 8.36
CA GLN A 340 -12.78 -4.26 7.70
C GLN A 340 -11.54 -3.84 8.49
N PRO A 341 -10.46 -4.64 8.46
CA PRO A 341 -9.17 -4.25 9.01
C PRO A 341 -8.50 -3.16 8.14
N PRO A 342 -7.54 -2.39 8.69
CA PRO A 342 -6.73 -1.45 7.91
C PRO A 342 -6.09 -2.10 6.69
N GLY A 343 -6.07 -1.37 5.58
CA GLY A 343 -5.74 -1.88 4.24
C GLY A 343 -6.97 -2.19 3.37
N ALA A 344 -8.17 -2.23 3.97
CA ALA A 344 -9.46 -2.23 3.28
C ALA A 344 -10.42 -1.23 3.95
N ILE A 345 -11.38 -0.73 3.19
CA ILE A 345 -12.37 0.25 3.68
C ILE A 345 -13.64 -0.51 4.03
N GLY A 346 -14.01 -0.54 5.31
CA GLY A 346 -15.27 -1.12 5.77
C GLY A 346 -16.32 -0.04 5.91
N GLY A 347 -17.49 -0.25 5.32
CA GLY A 347 -18.62 0.68 5.47
C GLY A 347 -18.90 1.03 6.94
N ASP A 348 -18.92 0.01 7.81
CA ASP A 348 -19.26 0.20 9.23
C ASP A 348 -18.07 0.70 10.05
N SER A 349 -16.86 0.19 9.81
CA SER A 349 -15.67 0.61 10.57
C SER A 349 -15.24 2.03 10.23
N THR A 350 -15.30 2.44 8.97
CA THR A 350 -14.99 3.82 8.56
C THR A 350 -16.08 4.79 9.03
N ALA A 351 -17.36 4.39 8.96
CA ALA A 351 -18.47 5.17 9.52
C ALA A 351 -18.32 5.40 11.04
N ALA A 352 -17.89 4.36 11.78
CA ALA A 352 -17.62 4.49 13.21
C ALA A 352 -16.51 5.51 13.49
N LEU A 353 -15.39 5.49 12.75
CA LEU A 353 -14.32 6.49 12.91
C LEU A 353 -14.80 7.92 12.63
N ILE A 354 -15.64 8.11 11.62
CA ILE A 354 -16.23 9.42 11.31
C ILE A 354 -17.19 9.84 12.42
N ARG A 355 -17.97 8.91 12.97
CA ARG A 355 -18.86 9.18 14.09
C ARG A 355 -18.09 9.56 15.35
N ASP A 356 -17.01 8.85 15.67
CA ASP A 356 -16.12 9.17 16.80
C ASP A 356 -15.58 10.59 16.65
N ALA A 357 -15.08 10.95 15.45
CA ALA A 357 -14.61 12.30 15.15
C ALA A 357 -15.72 13.35 15.21
N ARG A 358 -16.95 12.98 14.87
CA ARG A 358 -18.11 13.87 14.94
C ARG A 358 -18.58 14.11 16.38
N GLU A 359 -18.47 13.11 17.24
CA GLU A 359 -18.93 13.15 18.63
C GLU A 359 -17.88 13.75 19.58
N ASP A 360 -16.65 13.95 19.11
CA ASP A 360 -15.59 14.66 19.82
C ASP A 360 -15.76 16.18 19.70
N GLU A 361 -16.04 16.84 20.83
CA GLU A 361 -16.26 18.30 20.89
C GLU A 361 -15.02 19.10 20.48
N ASP A 362 -13.81 18.55 20.55
CA ASP A 362 -12.58 19.23 20.17
C ASP A 362 -12.36 19.21 18.65
N VAL A 363 -12.98 18.28 17.91
CA VAL A 363 -12.83 18.16 16.46
C VAL A 363 -13.63 19.26 15.74
N LYS A 364 -12.93 20.11 14.99
CA LYS A 364 -13.54 21.19 14.19
C LYS A 364 -13.57 20.90 12.70
N ALA A 365 -12.75 19.95 12.25
CA ALA A 365 -12.73 19.50 10.87
C ALA A 365 -12.33 18.03 10.75
N ILE A 366 -12.77 17.39 9.66
CA ILE A 366 -12.42 16.02 9.26
C ILE A 366 -11.75 16.10 7.89
N ILE A 367 -10.54 15.56 7.79
CA ILE A 367 -9.88 15.25 6.53
C ILE A 367 -10.14 13.78 6.21
N LEU A 368 -10.90 13.52 5.16
CA LEU A 368 -11.06 12.19 4.60
C LEU A 368 -9.93 11.94 3.58
N ARG A 369 -8.89 11.20 3.96
CA ARG A 369 -7.79 10.83 3.05
C ARG A 369 -8.17 9.59 2.25
N VAL A 370 -8.45 9.74 0.96
CA VAL A 370 -9.01 8.68 0.10
C VAL A 370 -7.96 8.13 -0.86
N ASP A 371 -7.68 6.83 -0.78
CA ASP A 371 -6.89 6.08 -1.76
C ASP A 371 -7.60 4.77 -2.13
N SER A 372 -8.61 4.88 -3.00
CA SER A 372 -9.56 3.81 -3.33
C SER A 372 -10.04 3.86 -4.78
N GLY A 373 -10.03 2.69 -5.44
CA GLY A 373 -10.72 2.46 -6.71
C GLY A 373 -12.24 2.25 -6.57
N GLY A 374 -12.78 2.29 -5.35
CA GLY A 374 -14.18 2.07 -5.03
C GLY A 374 -14.49 0.65 -4.54
N GLY A 375 -15.73 0.22 -4.76
CA GLY A 375 -16.23 -1.07 -4.27
C GLY A 375 -17.74 -1.04 -4.04
N SER A 376 -18.19 -1.55 -2.90
CA SER A 376 -19.61 -1.61 -2.53
C SER A 376 -20.26 -0.23 -2.48
N ALA A 377 -21.32 -0.05 -3.28
CA ALA A 377 -22.15 1.17 -3.27
C ALA A 377 -22.85 1.37 -1.92
N PHE A 378 -23.34 0.29 -1.29
CA PHE A 378 -24.00 0.35 0.01
C PHE A 378 -23.06 0.87 1.10
N ALA A 379 -21.87 0.27 1.20
CA ALA A 379 -20.86 0.72 2.16
C ALA A 379 -20.40 2.17 1.90
N SER A 380 -20.27 2.56 0.63
CA SER A 380 -19.97 3.94 0.25
C SER A 380 -21.04 4.91 0.75
N GLU A 381 -22.33 4.54 0.64
CA GLU A 381 -23.42 5.37 1.14
C GLU A 381 -23.45 5.45 2.67
N VAL A 382 -23.15 4.35 3.38
CA VAL A 382 -23.03 4.36 4.86
C VAL A 382 -21.99 5.38 5.30
N ILE A 383 -20.80 5.37 4.69
CA ILE A 383 -19.71 6.33 4.97
C ILE A 383 -20.15 7.77 4.64
N ARG A 384 -20.69 7.97 3.44
CA ARG A 384 -21.11 9.31 2.97
C ARG A 384 -22.17 9.93 3.88
N ARG A 385 -23.09 9.12 4.44
CA ARG A 385 -24.12 9.61 5.36
C ARG A 385 -23.56 10.08 6.70
N GLU A 386 -22.54 9.42 7.24
CA GLU A 386 -21.86 9.90 8.46
C GLU A 386 -21.10 11.21 8.21
N LEU A 387 -20.42 11.34 7.06
CA LEU A 387 -19.76 12.60 6.70
C LEU A 387 -20.76 13.75 6.56
N ALA A 388 -21.89 13.51 5.89
CA ALA A 388 -22.96 14.49 5.78
C ALA A 388 -23.52 14.89 7.15
N ALA A 389 -23.70 13.91 8.06
CA ALA A 389 -24.15 14.19 9.43
C ALA A 389 -23.14 15.04 10.23
N ALA A 390 -21.83 14.85 10.01
CA ALA A 390 -20.81 15.71 10.61
C ALA A 390 -20.90 17.15 10.09
N GLN A 391 -21.13 17.34 8.78
CA GLN A 391 -21.31 18.67 8.19
C GLN A 391 -22.56 19.38 8.66
N GLU A 392 -23.67 18.65 8.84
CA GLU A 392 -24.91 19.18 9.42
C GLU A 392 -24.69 19.73 10.84
N GLN A 393 -23.70 19.22 11.58
CA GLN A 393 -23.28 19.72 12.90
C GLN A 393 -22.26 20.87 12.84
N GLY A 394 -21.89 21.32 11.63
CA GLY A 394 -20.96 22.42 11.42
C GLY A 394 -19.49 22.01 11.36
N ILE A 395 -19.17 20.71 11.44
CA ILE A 395 -17.81 20.20 11.27
C ILE A 395 -17.42 20.27 9.79
N LYS A 396 -16.27 20.87 9.49
CA LYS A 396 -15.81 20.99 8.10
C LYS A 396 -15.26 19.67 7.60
N VAL A 397 -15.69 19.22 6.43
CA VAL A 397 -15.20 17.98 5.81
C VAL A 397 -14.41 18.31 4.55
N ILE A 398 -13.16 17.86 4.49
CA ILE A 398 -12.29 18.01 3.32
C ILE A 398 -11.90 16.61 2.84
N ALA A 399 -12.25 16.27 1.60
CA ALA A 399 -11.70 15.08 0.96
C ALA A 399 -10.32 15.41 0.38
N SER A 400 -9.31 14.64 0.77
CA SER A 400 -7.96 14.70 0.22
C SER A 400 -7.72 13.40 -0.55
N MET A 401 -7.62 13.49 -1.87
CA MET A 401 -7.47 12.32 -2.75
C MET A 401 -5.99 11.97 -2.93
N GLY A 402 -5.66 10.70 -2.68
CA GLY A 402 -4.36 10.11 -2.95
C GLY A 402 -4.23 9.66 -4.40
N THR A 403 -3.64 8.49 -4.63
CA THR A 403 -3.35 8.01 -5.98
C THR A 403 -4.63 7.73 -6.76
N VAL A 404 -5.63 7.14 -6.11
CA VAL A 404 -6.93 6.85 -6.73
C VAL A 404 -8.06 7.29 -5.80
N ALA A 405 -9.10 7.92 -6.35
CA ALA A 405 -10.35 8.19 -5.62
C ALA A 405 -11.53 8.07 -6.59
N ALA A 406 -11.73 6.87 -7.12
CA ALA A 406 -12.65 6.60 -8.22
C ALA A 406 -13.85 5.76 -7.78
N SER A 407 -14.96 5.84 -8.52
CA SER A 407 -16.18 5.07 -8.28
C SER A 407 -16.70 5.29 -6.85
N GLY A 408 -16.70 4.26 -5.99
CA GLY A 408 -17.07 4.41 -4.57
C GLY A 408 -16.14 5.35 -3.79
N GLY A 409 -14.86 5.45 -4.17
CA GLY A 409 -13.92 6.42 -3.60
C GLY A 409 -14.33 7.86 -3.90
N TYR A 410 -14.85 8.11 -5.10
CA TYR A 410 -15.46 9.39 -5.44
C TYR A 410 -16.77 9.58 -4.67
N TRP A 411 -17.62 8.54 -4.57
CA TRP A 411 -18.89 8.57 -3.84
C TRP A 411 -18.73 9.07 -2.40
N ILE A 412 -17.80 8.50 -1.63
CA ILE A 412 -17.56 8.91 -0.23
C ILE A 412 -17.00 10.33 -0.11
N SER A 413 -16.40 10.86 -1.19
CA SER A 413 -15.85 12.22 -1.24
C SER A 413 -16.90 13.28 -1.60
N THR A 414 -18.06 12.88 -2.15
CA THR A 414 -19.03 13.82 -2.76
C THR A 414 -19.70 14.79 -1.79
N SER A 415 -19.81 14.43 -0.51
CA SER A 415 -20.45 15.30 0.48
C SER A 415 -19.51 16.37 1.02
N SER A 416 -18.19 16.22 0.90
CA SER A 416 -17.20 17.12 1.49
C SER A 416 -17.38 18.59 1.07
N ASP A 417 -17.10 19.53 1.99
CA ASP A 417 -17.09 20.97 1.72
C ASP A 417 -16.08 21.32 0.61
N GLN A 418 -14.95 20.60 0.58
CA GLN A 418 -13.94 20.72 -0.47
C GLN A 418 -13.39 19.35 -0.85
N ILE A 419 -13.01 19.20 -2.12
CA ILE A 419 -12.33 18.02 -2.66
C ILE A 419 -11.00 18.48 -3.25
N TRP A 420 -9.91 17.99 -2.68
CA TRP A 420 -8.54 18.30 -3.12
C TRP A 420 -7.96 17.05 -3.75
N ALA A 421 -7.42 17.20 -4.96
CA ALA A 421 -6.81 16.10 -5.69
C ALA A 421 -5.47 16.57 -6.25
N HIS A 422 -4.50 15.65 -6.27
CA HIS A 422 -3.24 15.89 -6.95
C HIS A 422 -3.49 15.90 -8.48
N PRO A 423 -2.76 16.68 -9.29
CA PRO A 423 -2.82 16.59 -10.76
C PRO A 423 -2.61 15.18 -11.35
N SER A 424 -2.00 14.27 -10.57
CA SER A 424 -1.78 12.86 -10.93
C SER A 424 -2.75 11.88 -10.24
N THR A 425 -3.77 12.38 -9.52
CA THR A 425 -4.83 11.55 -8.94
C THR A 425 -5.74 11.00 -10.03
N ILE A 426 -5.98 9.69 -10.02
CA ILE A 426 -7.01 9.05 -10.85
C ILE A 426 -8.36 9.09 -10.10
N THR A 427 -9.27 9.96 -10.53
CA THR A 427 -10.59 10.13 -9.90
C THR A 427 -11.74 9.97 -10.91
N GLY A 428 -12.97 10.22 -10.49
CA GLY A 428 -14.17 10.05 -11.31
C GLY A 428 -14.60 8.58 -11.38
N SER A 429 -14.64 7.98 -12.58
CA SER A 429 -15.26 6.66 -12.81
C SER A 429 -16.71 6.59 -12.29
N ILE A 430 -17.45 7.69 -12.45
CA ILE A 430 -18.85 7.80 -12.05
C ILE A 430 -19.68 6.89 -12.97
N GLY A 431 -20.24 5.85 -12.37
CA GLY A 431 -20.96 4.80 -13.05
C GLY A 431 -20.98 3.55 -12.19
N ILE A 432 -21.93 2.67 -12.46
CA ILE A 432 -22.24 1.53 -11.61
C ILE A 432 -22.42 0.28 -12.48
N PHE A 433 -22.10 -0.87 -11.92
CA PHE A 433 -22.41 -2.14 -12.56
C PHE A 433 -22.71 -3.22 -11.51
N ALA A 434 -23.45 -4.23 -11.93
CA ALA A 434 -23.58 -5.51 -11.26
C ALA A 434 -23.30 -6.62 -12.28
N MET A 435 -22.67 -7.71 -11.82
CA MET A 435 -22.34 -8.85 -12.64
C MET A 435 -22.73 -10.12 -11.91
N ILE A 436 -23.51 -10.97 -12.57
CA ILE A 436 -24.02 -12.22 -12.03
C ILE A 436 -23.73 -13.34 -13.04
N PRO A 437 -22.67 -14.14 -12.82
CA PRO A 437 -22.44 -15.32 -13.63
C PRO A 437 -23.39 -16.46 -13.24
N THR A 438 -23.91 -17.18 -14.24
CA THR A 438 -24.67 -18.42 -14.05
C THR A 438 -24.07 -19.56 -14.85
N TYR A 439 -24.09 -20.78 -14.31
CA TYR A 439 -23.39 -21.96 -14.84
C TYR A 439 -24.32 -23.16 -15.03
N GLN A 440 -25.61 -22.91 -15.27
CA GLN A 440 -26.61 -23.94 -15.48
C GLN A 440 -26.36 -24.79 -16.73
N LYS A 441 -25.82 -24.20 -17.81
CA LYS A 441 -25.53 -24.92 -19.06
C LYS A 441 -24.37 -25.92 -18.86
N PRO A 442 -23.19 -25.55 -18.34
CA PRO A 442 -22.11 -26.51 -18.14
C PRO A 442 -22.47 -27.65 -17.18
N LEU A 443 -23.26 -27.38 -16.13
CA LEU A 443 -23.78 -28.45 -15.26
C LEU A 443 -24.56 -29.49 -16.05
N LYS A 444 -25.48 -29.05 -16.90
CA LYS A 444 -26.31 -29.94 -17.70
C LYS A 444 -25.53 -30.62 -18.82
N GLU A 445 -24.78 -29.84 -19.59
CA GLU A 445 -24.16 -30.29 -20.84
C GLU A 445 -22.89 -31.12 -20.62
N TYR A 446 -22.09 -30.79 -19.60
CA TYR A 446 -20.81 -31.48 -19.35
C TYR A 446 -20.86 -32.44 -18.17
N LEU A 447 -21.70 -32.17 -17.17
CA LEU A 447 -21.74 -32.97 -15.94
C LEU A 447 -23.02 -33.80 -15.80
N GLY A 448 -24.00 -33.63 -16.68
CA GLY A 448 -25.29 -34.32 -16.60
C GLY A 448 -26.11 -33.96 -15.36
N VAL A 449 -25.79 -32.84 -14.69
CA VAL A 449 -26.45 -32.37 -13.47
C VAL A 449 -27.57 -31.40 -13.84
N GLN A 450 -28.77 -31.63 -13.29
CA GLN A 450 -29.93 -30.77 -13.49
C GLN A 450 -30.45 -30.27 -12.14
N VAL A 451 -30.99 -29.05 -12.15
CA VAL A 451 -31.60 -28.42 -10.99
C VAL A 451 -33.10 -28.31 -11.25
N ASP A 452 -33.91 -28.94 -10.40
CA ASP A 452 -35.37 -28.89 -10.43
C ASP A 452 -35.92 -28.62 -9.03
N GLY A 453 -37.10 -28.02 -8.95
CA GLY A 453 -37.74 -27.68 -7.69
C GLY A 453 -38.92 -26.71 -7.83
N ILE A 454 -39.47 -26.32 -6.69
CA ILE A 454 -40.60 -25.38 -6.61
C ILE A 454 -40.19 -24.12 -5.84
N SER A 455 -40.79 -23.00 -6.18
CA SER A 455 -40.60 -21.72 -5.48
C SER A 455 -41.95 -21.06 -5.24
N THR A 456 -42.15 -20.52 -4.05
CA THR A 456 -43.36 -19.75 -3.72
C THR A 456 -43.37 -18.35 -4.34
N ALA A 457 -42.20 -17.86 -4.78
CA ALA A 457 -42.04 -16.59 -5.50
C ALA A 457 -40.86 -16.69 -6.49
N PRO A 458 -40.87 -15.95 -7.62
CA PRO A 458 -39.79 -15.98 -8.61
C PRO A 458 -38.40 -15.71 -8.03
N LEU A 459 -38.26 -14.77 -7.08
CA LEU A 459 -36.98 -14.43 -6.45
C LEU A 459 -36.38 -15.56 -5.61
N ALA A 460 -37.20 -16.45 -5.06
CA ALA A 460 -36.70 -17.59 -4.29
C ALA A 460 -35.92 -18.60 -5.15
N SER A 461 -35.97 -18.45 -6.47
CA SER A 461 -35.23 -19.27 -7.43
C SER A 461 -33.84 -18.76 -7.78
N PHE A 462 -33.46 -17.56 -7.30
CA PHE A 462 -32.17 -16.94 -7.64
C PHE A 462 -30.99 -17.74 -7.09
N ARG A 463 -30.25 -18.40 -8.00
CA ARG A 463 -29.07 -19.21 -7.67
C ARG A 463 -28.12 -19.24 -8.88
N PRO A 464 -26.79 -19.29 -8.68
CA PRO A 464 -25.81 -19.36 -9.79
C PRO A 464 -25.90 -20.62 -10.67
N ASP A 465 -26.46 -21.72 -10.16
CA ASP A 465 -26.68 -22.98 -10.88
C ASP A 465 -27.95 -22.97 -11.75
N ARG A 466 -28.64 -21.83 -11.85
CA ARG A 466 -29.85 -21.62 -12.65
C ARG A 466 -29.71 -20.38 -13.53
N ALA A 467 -30.43 -20.36 -14.64
CA ALA A 467 -30.53 -19.16 -15.46
C ALA A 467 -31.13 -18.00 -14.64
N LEU A 468 -30.60 -16.79 -14.86
CA LEU A 468 -31.11 -15.60 -14.18
C LEU A 468 -32.58 -15.35 -14.59
N PRO A 469 -33.54 -15.29 -13.64
CA PRO A 469 -34.93 -14.97 -13.98
C PRO A 469 -35.04 -13.59 -14.62
N GLU A 470 -35.77 -13.47 -15.73
CA GLU A 470 -35.89 -12.23 -16.51
C GLU A 470 -36.43 -11.06 -15.66
N GLU A 471 -37.50 -11.29 -14.89
CA GLU A 471 -38.08 -10.29 -13.98
C GLU A 471 -37.06 -9.80 -12.93
N PHE A 472 -36.20 -10.70 -12.44
CA PHE A 472 -35.15 -10.33 -11.51
C PHE A 472 -34.06 -9.52 -12.19
N GLY A 473 -33.63 -9.91 -13.38
CA GLY A 473 -32.70 -9.12 -14.20
C GLY A 473 -33.23 -7.72 -14.49
N ALA A 474 -34.50 -7.59 -14.87
CA ALA A 474 -35.14 -6.30 -15.08
C ALA A 474 -35.16 -5.45 -13.79
N SER A 475 -35.46 -6.07 -12.64
CA SER A 475 -35.44 -5.38 -11.34
C SER A 475 -34.04 -4.89 -10.95
N LEU A 476 -32.99 -5.66 -11.28
CA LEU A 476 -31.61 -5.26 -11.07
C LEU A 476 -31.20 -4.10 -11.98
N GLN A 477 -31.60 -4.11 -13.26
CA GLN A 477 -31.32 -2.99 -14.16
C GLN A 477 -31.97 -1.70 -13.64
N VAL A 478 -33.24 -1.76 -13.21
CA VAL A 478 -33.94 -0.60 -12.61
C VAL A 478 -33.22 -0.09 -11.36
N MET A 479 -32.67 -0.98 -10.53
CA MET A 479 -31.87 -0.58 -9.37
C MET A 479 -30.56 0.10 -9.77
N ILE A 480 -29.93 -0.37 -10.85
CA ILE A 480 -28.68 0.17 -11.40
C ILE A 480 -28.88 1.51 -12.13
N ASP A 481 -30.08 1.76 -12.66
CA ASP A 481 -30.45 3.02 -13.33
C ASP A 481 -30.71 4.18 -12.35
N ARG A 482 -31.01 3.86 -11.09
CA ARG A 482 -31.27 4.84 -10.01
C ARG A 482 -29.97 5.33 -9.39
#